data_AF-A0A964F0Y5-F1
#
_entry.id   AF-A0A964F0Y5-F1
#
_cell.length_a   1.000
_cell.length_b   1.000
_cell.length_c   1.000
_cell.angle_alpha   90.00
_cell.angle_beta   90.00
_cell.angle_gamma   90.00
#
_symmetry.space_group_name_H-M   'P 1'
#
loop_
_entity.id
_entity.type
_entity.pdbx_description
1 polymer ?
#
loop_
_entity_poly.entity_id
_entity_poly.type
_entity_poly.pdbx_seq_one_letter_code
_entity_poly.pdbx_strand_id
1 'polypeptide(L)'
;MTLLALLALLALLACQPEPQSFAECAQLSDRTDQANCQLAFARLQGGDPAALIALVETVEDPIVRDFLLVSLATDDPHLAANLCGMVSTASGQEKCRQVLGRPHLQMPRGAP
;
A
#
# COMPACT_ATOMS: atom_id res chain seq x y z
N MET A 1 5.52 -9.35 46.29
CA MET A 1 4.36 -9.07 45.42
C MET A 1 4.66 -8.10 44.27
N THR A 2 5.91 -7.67 44.05
CA THR A 2 6.29 -6.68 43.02
C THR A 2 6.77 -7.29 41.70
N LEU A 3 7.32 -8.51 41.72
CA LEU A 3 7.89 -9.15 40.51
C LEU A 3 6.82 -9.58 39.48
N LEU A 4 5.69 -10.13 39.94
CA LEU A 4 4.56 -10.52 39.10
C LEU A 4 3.87 -9.31 38.45
N ALA A 5 3.79 -8.19 39.17
CA ALA A 5 3.22 -6.95 38.63
C ALA A 5 4.13 -6.32 37.57
N LEU A 6 5.46 -6.39 37.75
CA LEU A 6 6.42 -5.90 36.75
C LEU A 6 6.39 -6.73 35.46
N LEU A 7 6.30 -8.06 35.57
CA LEU A 7 6.18 -8.97 34.43
C LEU A 7 4.88 -8.76 33.65
N ALA A 8 3.76 -8.51 34.34
CA ALA A 8 2.49 -8.18 33.70
C ALA A 8 2.56 -6.82 32.96
N LEU A 9 3.23 -5.82 33.54
CA LEU A 9 3.41 -4.51 32.91
C LEU A 9 4.33 -4.59 31.67
N LEU A 10 5.39 -5.40 31.73
CA LEU A 10 6.29 -5.67 30.59
C LEU A 10 5.57 -6.44 29.47
N ALA A 11 4.66 -7.36 29.81
CA ALA A 11 3.84 -8.06 28.82
C ALA A 11 2.85 -7.14 28.10
N LEU A 12 2.32 -6.12 28.79
CA LEU A 12 1.45 -5.09 28.20
C LEU A 12 2.20 -4.13 27.26
N LEU A 13 3.50 -3.92 27.49
CA LEU A 13 4.37 -3.07 26.64
C LEU A 13 4.93 -3.79 25.41
N ALA A 14 4.80 -5.11 25.32
CA ALA A 14 5.26 -5.89 24.18
C ALA A 14 4.29 -5.85 22.98
N CYS A 15 3.05 -5.38 23.18
CA CYS A 15 2.16 -5.00 22.09
C CYS A 15 2.48 -3.58 21.66
N GLN A 16 3.40 -3.42 20.70
CA GLN A 16 3.47 -2.17 19.94
C GLN A 16 2.09 -1.95 19.29
N PRO A 17 1.47 -0.77 19.46
CA PRO A 17 0.17 -0.50 18.85
C PRO A 17 0.29 -0.62 17.33
N GLU A 18 -0.56 -1.44 16.72
CA GLU A 18 -0.66 -1.51 15.26
C GLU A 18 -1.10 -0.14 14.71
N PRO A 19 -0.54 0.32 13.58
CA PRO A 19 -0.93 1.58 12.96
C PRO A 19 -2.45 1.65 12.73
N GLN A 20 -3.08 2.72 13.21
CA GLN A 20 -4.53 2.93 13.10
C GLN A 20 -4.92 3.78 11.88
N SER A 21 -3.92 4.35 11.21
CA SER A 21 -4.14 5.22 10.05
C SER A 21 -3.06 5.05 8.98
N PHE A 22 -3.38 5.46 7.76
CA PHE A 22 -2.44 5.49 6.64
C PHE A 22 -1.19 6.33 6.94
N ALA A 23 -1.36 7.45 7.64
CA ALA A 23 -0.26 8.33 8.02
C ALA A 23 0.66 7.69 9.07
N GLU A 24 0.10 6.93 10.01
CA GLU A 24 0.88 6.21 11.03
C GLU A 24 1.74 5.09 10.43
N CYS A 25 1.31 4.48 9.32
CA CYS A 25 2.13 3.49 8.62
C CYS A 25 3.51 4.04 8.21
N ALA A 26 3.63 5.35 7.95
CA ALA A 26 4.91 5.97 7.59
C ALA A 26 5.94 5.99 8.73
N GLN A 27 5.50 5.74 9.97
CA GLN A 27 6.36 5.68 11.16
C GLN A 27 7.02 4.31 11.37
N LEU A 28 6.64 3.29 10.60
CA LEU A 28 7.26 1.96 10.67
C LEU A 28 8.73 2.06 10.23
N SER A 29 9.64 1.33 10.87
CA SER A 29 11.08 1.47 10.59
C SER A 29 11.52 0.78 9.29
N ASP A 30 10.80 -0.25 8.85
CA ASP A 30 11.08 -0.96 7.60
C ASP A 30 10.20 -0.44 6.46
N ARG A 31 10.81 -0.14 5.31
CA ARG A 31 10.09 0.42 4.15
C ARG A 31 9.09 -0.55 3.53
N THR A 32 9.37 -1.84 3.60
CA THR A 32 8.46 -2.89 3.12
C THR A 32 7.23 -2.92 4.00
N ASP A 33 7.41 -2.84 5.31
CA ASP A 33 6.30 -2.81 6.27
C ASP A 33 5.48 -1.52 6.13
N GLN A 34 6.13 -0.35 5.96
CA GLN A 34 5.44 0.91 5.64
C GLN A 34 4.53 0.75 4.41
N ALA A 35 5.10 0.24 3.32
CA ALA A 35 4.41 0.08 2.05
C ALA A 35 3.24 -0.91 2.13
N ASN A 36 3.44 -2.06 2.79
CA ASN A 36 2.41 -3.06 2.97
C ASN A 36 1.26 -2.54 3.86
N CYS A 37 1.58 -1.82 4.93
CA CYS A 37 0.61 -1.18 5.81
C CYS A 37 -0.23 -0.15 5.03
N GLN A 38 0.42 0.76 4.30
CA GLN A 38 -0.25 1.77 3.48
C GLN A 38 -1.12 1.13 2.39
N LEU A 39 -0.65 0.06 1.76
CA LEU A 39 -1.42 -0.68 0.74
C LEU A 39 -2.69 -1.28 1.32
N ALA A 40 -2.63 -1.82 2.55
CA ALA A 40 -3.80 -2.38 3.23
C ALA A 40 -4.88 -1.30 3.43
N PHE A 41 -4.51 -0.11 3.91
CA PHE A 41 -5.44 1.02 4.06
C PHE A 41 -5.95 1.54 2.71
N ALA A 42 -5.09 1.63 1.70
CA ALA A 42 -5.46 2.06 0.36
C ALA A 42 -6.54 1.14 -0.24
N ARG A 43 -6.43 -0.18 -0.06
CA ARG A 43 -7.45 -1.15 -0.50
C ARG A 43 -8.80 -0.98 0.19
N LEU A 44 -8.83 -0.44 1.40
CA LEU A 44 -10.07 -0.15 2.11
C LEU A 44 -10.84 1.05 1.51
N GLN A 45 -10.20 1.90 0.70
CA GLN A 45 -10.86 3.03 0.05
C GLN A 45 -11.86 2.63 -1.06
N GLY A 46 -11.90 1.34 -1.43
CA GLY A 46 -13.05 0.70 -2.07
C GLY A 46 -13.74 1.52 -3.17
N GLY A 47 -13.12 1.60 -4.35
CA GLY A 47 -13.82 1.99 -5.58
C GLY A 47 -13.97 3.49 -5.84
N ASP A 48 -13.41 4.38 -5.00
CA ASP A 48 -13.18 5.78 -5.36
C ASP A 48 -11.72 5.98 -5.83
N PRO A 49 -11.47 6.03 -7.15
CA PRO A 49 -10.13 6.19 -7.68
C PRO A 49 -9.52 7.55 -7.31
N ALA A 50 -10.34 8.60 -7.13
CA ALA A 50 -9.84 9.93 -6.83
C ALA A 50 -9.34 10.01 -5.38
N ALA A 51 -10.12 9.46 -4.43
CA ALA A 51 -9.68 9.35 -3.04
C ALA A 51 -8.42 8.48 -2.90
N LEU A 52 -8.36 7.37 -3.64
CA LEU A 52 -7.19 6.50 -3.67
C LEU A 52 -5.94 7.23 -4.19
N ILE A 53 -6.05 7.96 -5.29
CA ILE A 53 -4.93 8.71 -5.87
C ILE A 53 -4.47 9.80 -4.90
N ALA A 54 -5.39 10.59 -4.35
CA ALA A 54 -5.07 11.64 -3.38
C ALA A 54 -4.34 11.09 -2.15
N LEU A 55 -4.73 9.90 -1.67
CA LEU A 55 -4.07 9.22 -0.57
C LEU A 55 -2.61 8.82 -0.92
N VAL A 56 -2.38 8.29 -2.12
CA VAL A 56 -1.05 7.88 -2.56
C VAL A 56 -0.13 9.08 -2.81
N GLU A 57 -0.68 10.22 -3.23
CA GLU A 57 0.08 11.46 -3.42
C GLU A 57 0.66 12.02 -2.11
N THR A 58 0.08 11.69 -0.94
CA THR A 58 0.64 12.11 0.35
C THR A 58 1.88 11.30 0.77
N VAL A 59 2.27 10.27 0.00
CA VAL A 59 3.44 9.44 0.31
C VAL A 59 4.71 10.13 -0.19
N GLU A 60 5.57 10.53 0.75
CA GLU A 60 6.80 11.29 0.46
C GLU A 60 7.90 10.43 -0.21
N ASP A 61 8.10 9.19 0.25
CA ASP A 61 9.11 8.30 -0.32
C ASP A 61 8.68 7.83 -1.72
N PRO A 62 9.40 8.20 -2.80
CA PRO A 62 9.02 7.85 -4.16
C PRO A 62 9.04 6.34 -4.42
N ILE A 63 9.86 5.57 -3.71
CA ILE A 63 9.92 4.10 -3.86
C ILE A 63 8.66 3.47 -3.27
N VAL A 64 8.25 3.91 -2.07
CA VAL A 64 7.02 3.44 -1.42
C VAL A 64 5.80 3.85 -2.24
N ARG A 65 5.76 5.11 -2.71
CA ARG A 65 4.68 5.61 -3.56
C ARG A 65 4.54 4.81 -4.85
N ASP A 66 5.63 4.59 -5.57
CA ASP A 66 5.63 3.80 -6.81
C ASP A 66 5.20 2.35 -6.56
N PHE A 67 5.63 1.75 -5.44
CA PHE A 67 5.20 0.41 -5.05
C PHE A 67 3.68 0.33 -4.86
N LEU A 68 3.08 1.33 -4.18
CA LEU A 68 1.64 1.42 -4.00
C LEU A 68 0.93 1.54 -5.35
N LEU A 69 1.37 2.46 -6.21
CA LEU A 69 0.79 2.67 -7.54
C LEU A 69 0.80 1.40 -8.39
N VAL A 70 1.94 0.70 -8.45
CA VAL A 70 2.09 -0.55 -9.22
C VAL A 70 1.19 -1.67 -8.64
N SER A 71 1.13 -1.77 -7.32
CA SER A 71 0.31 -2.79 -6.65
C SER A 71 -1.19 -2.56 -6.92
N LEU A 72 -1.64 -1.31 -6.80
CA LEU A 72 -3.02 -0.92 -7.10
C LEU A 72 -3.35 -1.10 -8.58
N ALA A 73 -2.42 -0.78 -9.49
CA ALA A 73 -2.57 -1.03 -10.92
C ALA A 73 -2.71 -2.52 -11.26
N THR A 74 -2.11 -3.39 -10.46
CA THR A 74 -2.23 -4.85 -10.61
C THR A 74 -3.59 -5.35 -10.10
N ASP A 75 -4.10 -4.76 -9.02
CA ASP A 75 -5.36 -5.14 -8.39
C ASP A 75 -6.58 -4.66 -9.21
N ASP A 76 -6.49 -3.48 -9.84
CA ASP A 76 -7.54 -2.89 -10.69
C ASP A 76 -7.02 -2.55 -12.12
N PRO A 77 -7.26 -3.44 -13.10
CA PRO A 77 -6.85 -3.24 -14.48
C PRO A 77 -7.48 -2.02 -15.16
N HIS A 78 -8.65 -1.55 -14.71
CA HIS A 78 -9.32 -0.38 -15.29
C HIS A 78 -8.56 0.92 -14.96
N LEU A 79 -7.90 0.95 -13.80
CA LEU A 79 -7.11 2.10 -13.34
C LEU A 79 -5.63 1.96 -13.71
N ALA A 80 -5.19 0.78 -14.15
CA ALA A 80 -3.78 0.47 -14.35
C ALA A 80 -3.02 1.50 -15.20
N ALA A 81 -3.60 1.93 -16.32
CA ALA A 81 -2.95 2.92 -17.20
C ALA A 81 -2.75 4.27 -16.51
N ASN A 82 -3.76 4.74 -15.75
CA ASN A 82 -3.68 6.00 -15.01
C ASN A 82 -2.67 5.90 -13.87
N LEU A 83 -2.79 4.84 -13.04
CA LEU A 83 -1.89 4.60 -11.91
C LEU A 83 -0.43 4.46 -12.37
N CYS A 84 -0.18 3.73 -13.45
CA CYS A 84 1.15 3.58 -14.02
C CYS A 84 1.71 4.85 -14.66
N GLY A 85 0.86 5.79 -15.08
CA GLY A 85 1.29 7.09 -15.59
C GLY A 85 1.89 8.01 -14.50
N MET A 86 1.61 7.74 -13.23
CA MET A 86 2.10 8.52 -12.09
C MET A 86 3.42 7.98 -11.50
N VAL A 87 3.88 6.82 -11.97
CA VAL A 87 5.09 6.16 -11.46
C VAL A 87 6.35 6.89 -11.90
N SER A 88 7.20 7.21 -10.94
CA SER A 88 8.29 8.18 -11.12
C SER A 88 9.68 7.56 -11.25
N THR A 89 9.90 6.38 -10.67
CA THR A 89 11.19 5.67 -10.67
C THR A 89 11.32 4.74 -11.87
N ALA A 90 12.56 4.52 -12.31
CA ALA A 90 12.86 3.59 -13.42
C ALA A 90 12.40 2.15 -13.11
N SER A 91 12.56 1.70 -11.86
CA SER A 91 12.13 0.37 -11.41
C SER A 91 10.61 0.23 -11.47
N GLY A 92 9.88 1.23 -10.96
CA GLY A 92 8.43 1.26 -11.04
C GLY A 92 7.93 1.27 -12.49
N GLN A 93 8.55 2.08 -13.37
CA GLN A 93 8.17 2.16 -14.78
C GLN A 93 8.37 0.83 -15.53
N GLU A 94 9.45 0.10 -15.24
CA GLU A 94 9.66 -1.25 -15.75
C GLU A 94 8.55 -2.20 -15.28
N LYS A 95 8.20 -2.17 -13.99
CA LYS A 95 7.09 -2.98 -13.49
C LYS A 95 5.75 -2.62 -14.09
N CYS A 96 5.46 -1.33 -14.27
CA CYS A 96 4.25 -0.89 -14.92
C CYS A 96 4.17 -1.31 -16.39
N ARG A 97 5.28 -1.32 -17.13
CA ARG A 97 5.31 -1.91 -18.49
C ARG A 97 4.91 -3.39 -18.47
N GLN A 98 5.35 -4.15 -17.46
CA GLN A 98 4.95 -5.55 -17.29
C GLN A 98 3.46 -5.68 -16.94
N VAL A 99 2.91 -4.82 -16.08
CA VAL A 99 1.48 -4.81 -15.73
C VAL A 99 0.62 -4.50 -16.96
N LEU A 100 0.95 -3.43 -17.69
CA LEU A 100 0.19 -3.00 -18.88
C LEU A 100 0.34 -3.98 -20.06
N GLY A 101 1.48 -4.66 -20.16
CA GLY A 101 1.76 -5.66 -21.19
C GLY A 101 1.03 -6.99 -20.99
N ARG A 102 0.17 -7.13 -19.97
CA ARG A 102 -0.59 -8.35 -19.66
C ARG A 102 -2.07 -8.22 -20.09
N PRO A 103 -2.40 -8.43 -21.38
CA PRO A 103 -3.74 -8.21 -21.91
C PRO A 103 -4.83 -9.10 -21.26
N HIS A 104 -4.46 -10.21 -20.63
CA HIS A 104 -5.40 -11.09 -19.91
C HIS A 104 -6.01 -10.43 -18.65
N LEU A 105 -5.46 -9.31 -18.18
CA LEU A 105 -6.03 -8.54 -17.07
C LEU A 105 -7.09 -7.54 -17.54
N GLN A 106 -7.19 -7.25 -18.84
CA GLN A 106 -8.14 -6.26 -19.38
C GLN A 106 -9.51 -6.86 -19.74
N MET A 107 -9.70 -8.18 -19.59
CA MET A 107 -11.00 -8.81 -19.85
C MET A 107 -11.95 -8.53 -18.68
N PRO A 108 -13.18 -8.05 -18.93
CA PRO A 108 -14.18 -7.87 -17.89
C PRO A 108 -14.39 -9.20 -17.16
N ARG A 109 -14.44 -9.19 -15.82
CA ARG A 109 -14.90 -10.34 -15.02
C ARG A 109 -16.37 -10.60 -15.35
N GLY A 110 -16.63 -11.32 -16.45
CA GLY A 110 -17.98 -11.57 -16.94
C GLY A 110 -18.10 -11.92 -18.42
N ALA A 111 -17.03 -12.39 -19.08
CA ALA A 111 -17.21 -13.09 -20.35
C ALA A 111 -17.88 -14.46 -20.05
N PRO A 112 -18.97 -14.83 -20.77
CA PRO A 112 -19.81 -15.99 -20.48
C PRO A 112 -19.08 -17.34 -20.61
#